data_AF-M0B5D1-F1
#
_entry.id   AF-M0B5D1-F1
#
_cell.length_a   1.000
_cell.length_b   1.000
_cell.length_c   1.000
_cell.angle_alpha   90.00
_cell.angle_beta   90.00
_cell.angle_gamma   90.00
#
_symmetry.space_group_name_H-M   'P 1'
#
loop_
_entity.id
_entity.type
_entity.pdbx_description
1 polymer ?
#
loop_
_entity_poly.entity_id
_entity_poly.type
_entity_poly.pdbx_seq_one_letter_code
_entity_poly.pdbx_strand_id
1 'polypeptide(L)'
;MLPDTVLSILATLLVTAVLAAVIAGFGTLLWFALELATAPGVVVHEFAHAITCRAVGVRVHEVVYFRLGDPAGYVRHEQPDRYRDAFLIGVAPFLVNTVAALAACLAFAELATGTGVVSPTGGGFPAIDPAGVSREMLIGMAALGWLGLAVGMQAFPSTGDANALWAHARAKWRRSPLVLIGVPVILVIYVANVLSWLWADVLYAIALLLVAFAVAGTPLL
;
A
#
# COMPACT_ATOMS: atom_id res chain seq x y z
N MET A 1 36.91 -23.03 -40.74
CA MET A 1 36.70 -23.22 -39.29
C MET A 1 36.94 -21.88 -38.62
N LEU A 2 36.02 -21.40 -37.78
CA LEU A 2 36.27 -20.20 -36.99
C LEU A 2 37.40 -20.50 -35.98
N PRO A 3 38.30 -19.54 -35.69
CA PRO A 3 39.29 -19.72 -34.63
C PRO A 3 38.59 -19.99 -33.28
N ASP A 4 39.18 -20.86 -32.44
CA ASP A 4 38.61 -21.21 -31.12
C ASP A 4 38.38 -19.98 -30.23
N THR A 5 39.23 -18.95 -30.37
CA THR A 5 39.07 -17.65 -29.70
C THR A 5 37.79 -16.94 -30.14
N VAL A 6 37.45 -16.99 -31.44
CA VAL A 6 36.22 -16.38 -31.94
C VAL A 6 35.00 -17.18 -31.45
N LEU A 7 35.08 -18.51 -31.47
CA LEU A 7 34.00 -19.37 -30.98
C LEU A 7 33.72 -19.15 -29.48
N SER A 8 34.76 -19.05 -28.66
CA SER A 8 34.65 -18.79 -27.21
C SER A 8 34.13 -17.38 -26.89
N ILE A 9 34.53 -16.37 -27.65
CA ILE A 9 33.96 -15.01 -27.54
C ILE A 9 32.46 -15.04 -27.87
N LEU A 10 32.07 -15.67 -28.99
CA LEU A 10 30.67 -15.77 -29.40
C LEU A 10 29.83 -16.54 -28.37
N ALA A 11 30.35 -17.65 -27.83
CA ALA A 11 29.67 -18.41 -26.78
C ALA A 11 29.48 -17.57 -25.50
N THR A 12 30.50 -16.82 -25.09
CA THR A 12 30.42 -15.95 -23.90
C THR A 12 29.39 -14.83 -24.08
N LEU A 13 29.37 -14.20 -25.27
CA LEU A 13 28.38 -13.17 -25.60
C LEU A 13 26.96 -13.74 -25.60
N LEU A 14 26.76 -14.94 -26.18
CA LEU A 14 25.47 -15.62 -26.18
C LEU A 14 24.99 -15.92 -24.76
N VAL A 15 25.84 -16.53 -23.92
CA VAL A 15 25.50 -16.86 -22.53
C VAL A 15 25.15 -15.59 -21.74
N THR A 16 25.94 -14.53 -21.90
CA THR A 16 25.69 -13.25 -21.21
C THR A 16 24.37 -12.63 -21.67
N ALA A 17 24.08 -12.66 -22.97
CA ALA A 17 22.83 -12.14 -23.51
C ALA A 17 21.61 -12.95 -23.00
N VAL A 18 21.71 -14.27 -22.96
CA VAL A 18 20.67 -15.15 -22.41
C VAL A 18 20.44 -14.87 -20.93
N LEU A 19 21.51 -14.76 -20.13
CA LEU A 19 21.41 -14.49 -18.70
C LEU A 19 20.77 -13.12 -18.44
N ALA A 20 21.17 -12.09 -19.19
CA ALA A 20 20.58 -10.76 -19.09
C ALA A 20 19.08 -10.78 -19.44
N ALA A 21 18.70 -11.49 -20.50
CA ALA A 21 17.30 -11.65 -20.89
C ALA A 21 16.47 -12.39 -19.83
N VAL A 22 17.03 -13.44 -19.20
CA VAL A 22 16.37 -14.16 -18.10
C VAL A 22 16.20 -13.26 -16.87
N ILE A 23 17.22 -12.51 -16.48
CA ILE A 23 17.15 -11.59 -15.33
C ILE A 23 16.12 -10.48 -15.60
N ALA A 24 16.14 -9.87 -16.79
CA ALA A 24 15.18 -8.85 -17.16
C ALA A 24 13.75 -9.41 -17.23
N GLY A 25 13.59 -10.61 -17.78
CA GLY A 25 12.30 -11.32 -17.85
C GLY A 25 11.75 -11.61 -16.45
N PHE A 26 12.57 -12.15 -15.56
CA PHE A 26 12.19 -12.42 -14.18
C PHE A 26 11.86 -11.14 -13.40
N GLY A 27 12.66 -10.09 -13.55
CA GLY A 27 12.40 -8.78 -12.94
C GLY A 27 11.06 -8.19 -13.40
N THR A 28 10.75 -8.31 -14.68
CA THR A 28 9.47 -7.87 -15.25
C THR A 28 8.29 -8.66 -14.69
N LEU A 29 8.42 -9.99 -14.58
CA LEU A 29 7.38 -10.84 -14.00
C LEU A 29 7.15 -10.55 -12.51
N LEU A 30 8.23 -10.38 -11.74
CA LEU A 30 8.15 -10.03 -10.32
C LEU A 30 7.48 -8.67 -10.12
N TRP A 31 7.83 -7.68 -10.95
CA TRP A 31 7.19 -6.37 -10.94
C TRP A 31 5.67 -6.47 -11.12
N PHE A 32 5.19 -7.19 -12.15
CA PHE A 32 3.76 -7.39 -12.36
C PHE A 32 3.08 -8.16 -11.22
N ALA A 33 3.76 -9.14 -10.65
CA ALA A 33 3.24 -9.88 -9.50
C ALA A 33 3.08 -8.97 -8.27
N LEU A 34 4.03 -8.06 -8.03
CA LEU A 34 3.94 -7.09 -6.94
C LEU A 34 2.84 -6.06 -7.16
N GLU A 35 2.68 -5.52 -8.39
CA GLU A 35 1.55 -4.62 -8.71
C GLU A 35 0.20 -5.30 -8.48
N LEU A 36 0.06 -6.57 -8.88
CA LEU A 36 -1.17 -7.32 -8.66
C LEU A 36 -1.39 -7.64 -7.17
N ALA A 37 -0.32 -7.92 -6.44
CA ALA A 37 -0.37 -8.20 -5.00
C ALA A 37 -0.80 -6.97 -4.18
N THR A 38 -0.48 -5.75 -4.62
CA THR A 38 -0.89 -4.50 -3.97
C THR A 38 -2.21 -3.94 -4.51
N ALA A 39 -2.75 -4.51 -5.60
CA ALA A 39 -3.98 -4.05 -6.25
C ALA A 39 -5.16 -3.82 -5.29
N PRO A 40 -5.45 -4.70 -4.30
CA PRO A 40 -6.52 -4.44 -3.35
C PRO A 40 -6.33 -3.12 -2.58
N GLY A 41 -5.11 -2.80 -2.18
CA GLY A 41 -4.80 -1.55 -1.49
C GLY A 41 -4.98 -0.31 -2.36
N VAL A 42 -4.57 -0.40 -3.63
CA VAL A 42 -4.77 0.68 -4.62
C VAL A 42 -6.26 0.93 -4.83
N VAL A 43 -7.05 -0.14 -4.97
CA VAL A 43 -8.51 -0.03 -5.14
C VAL A 43 -9.15 0.69 -3.94
N VAL A 44 -8.82 0.30 -2.71
CA VAL A 44 -9.38 0.94 -1.50
C VAL A 44 -8.92 2.40 -1.40
N HIS A 45 -7.66 2.69 -1.77
CA HIS A 45 -7.11 4.04 -1.78
C HIS A 45 -7.90 4.97 -2.72
N GLU A 46 -8.06 4.57 -3.99
CA GLU A 46 -8.78 5.37 -4.99
C GLU A 46 -10.29 5.42 -4.69
N PHE A 47 -10.84 4.37 -4.08
CA PHE A 47 -12.21 4.38 -3.59
C PHE A 47 -12.43 5.40 -2.49
N ALA A 48 -11.54 5.48 -1.50
CA ALA A 48 -11.60 6.46 -0.42
C ALA A 48 -11.50 7.91 -0.95
N HIS A 49 -10.63 8.14 -1.93
CA HIS A 49 -10.53 9.42 -2.65
C HIS A 49 -11.84 9.77 -3.36
N ALA A 50 -12.35 8.85 -4.18
CA ALA A 50 -13.53 9.08 -4.99
C ALA A 50 -14.80 9.30 -4.15
N ILE A 51 -14.98 8.52 -3.08
CA ILE A 51 -16.15 8.66 -2.21
C ILE A 51 -16.08 9.97 -1.41
N THR A 52 -14.90 10.38 -0.97
CA THR A 52 -14.73 11.64 -0.26
C THR A 52 -14.97 12.84 -1.16
N CYS A 53 -14.48 12.81 -2.42
CA CYS A 53 -14.80 13.81 -3.43
C CYS A 53 -16.32 14.00 -3.55
N ARG A 54 -17.06 12.89 -3.75
CA ARG A 54 -18.53 12.92 -3.87
C ARG A 54 -19.19 13.44 -2.59
N ALA A 55 -18.71 13.03 -1.42
CA ALA A 55 -19.27 13.42 -0.13
C ALA A 55 -19.14 14.92 0.16
N VAL A 56 -18.03 15.54 -0.26
CA VAL A 56 -17.83 17.00 -0.11
C VAL A 56 -18.37 17.82 -1.30
N GLY A 57 -19.05 17.17 -2.25
CA GLY A 57 -19.66 17.81 -3.42
C GLY A 57 -18.68 18.18 -4.54
N VAL A 58 -17.46 17.64 -4.52
CA VAL A 58 -16.47 17.81 -5.59
C VAL A 58 -16.77 16.81 -6.70
N ARG A 59 -16.96 17.32 -7.93
CA ARG A 59 -17.29 16.48 -9.07
C ARG A 59 -16.10 15.63 -9.48
N VAL A 60 -16.35 14.34 -9.62
CA VAL A 60 -15.38 13.36 -10.15
C VAL A 60 -15.62 13.19 -11.65
N HIS A 61 -14.58 13.40 -12.46
CA HIS A 61 -14.61 13.24 -13.90
C HIS A 61 -14.30 11.80 -14.32
N GLU A 62 -13.32 11.17 -13.65
CA GLU A 62 -12.81 9.87 -14.02
C GLU A 62 -12.25 9.16 -12.79
N VAL A 63 -12.50 7.86 -12.66
CA VAL A 63 -11.91 7.01 -11.63
C VAL A 63 -11.36 5.76 -12.28
N VAL A 64 -10.08 5.48 -12.03
CA VAL A 64 -9.45 4.20 -12.36
C VAL A 64 -8.97 3.61 -11.04
N TYR A 65 -9.68 2.58 -10.55
CA TYR A 65 -9.38 1.96 -9.26
C TYR A 65 -8.11 1.11 -9.29
N PHE A 66 -7.79 0.51 -10.44
CA PHE A 66 -6.54 -0.21 -10.64
C PHE A 66 -6.22 -0.32 -12.14
N ARG A 67 -4.94 -0.19 -12.48
CA ARG A 67 -4.35 -0.54 -13.77
C ARG A 67 -2.87 -0.89 -13.55
N LEU A 68 -2.30 -1.69 -14.46
CA LEU A 68 -0.86 -1.94 -14.45
C LEU A 68 -0.09 -0.68 -14.90
N GLY A 69 1.07 -0.44 -14.29
CA GLY A 69 1.92 0.72 -14.55
C GLY A 69 1.70 1.90 -13.61
N ASP A 70 2.20 3.08 -14.01
CA ASP A 70 2.27 4.27 -13.17
C ASP A 70 1.43 5.44 -13.74
N PRO A 71 0.47 6.01 -12.99
CA PRO A 71 0.00 5.54 -11.69
C PRO A 71 -0.85 4.27 -11.78
N ALA A 72 -0.77 3.44 -10.74
CA ALA A 72 -1.51 2.18 -10.61
C ALA A 72 -3.02 2.39 -10.36
N GLY A 73 -3.43 3.60 -10.01
CA GLY A 73 -4.81 4.04 -9.83
C GLY A 73 -4.86 5.57 -9.79
N TYR A 74 -6.02 6.18 -10.09
CA TYR A 74 -6.21 7.62 -9.93
C TYR A 74 -7.68 8.04 -9.90
N VAL A 75 -7.94 9.17 -9.27
CA VAL A 75 -9.21 9.92 -9.33
C VAL A 75 -8.96 11.30 -9.93
N ARG A 76 -9.60 11.61 -11.06
CA ARG A 76 -9.63 12.97 -11.62
C ARG A 76 -10.90 13.68 -11.17
N HIS A 77 -10.74 14.82 -10.54
CA HIS A 77 -11.86 15.58 -9.98
C HIS A 77 -11.64 17.10 -10.13
N GLU A 78 -12.72 17.87 -9.98
CA GLU A 78 -12.68 19.33 -9.97
C GLU A 78 -11.85 19.86 -8.78
N GLN A 79 -11.30 21.07 -8.90
CA GLN A 79 -10.57 21.67 -7.79
C GLN A 79 -11.56 22.07 -6.68
N PRO A 80 -11.34 21.66 -5.41
CA PRO A 80 -12.27 21.99 -4.33
C PRO A 80 -12.33 23.49 -4.04
N ASP A 81 -13.52 24.02 -3.74
CA ASP A 81 -13.72 25.44 -3.43
C ASP A 81 -13.22 25.83 -2.04
N ARG A 82 -13.08 24.88 -1.12
CA ARG A 82 -12.61 25.13 0.25
C ARG A 82 -11.40 24.27 0.55
N TYR A 83 -10.47 24.82 1.32
CA TYR A 83 -9.27 24.09 1.72
C TYR A 83 -9.59 22.85 2.56
N ARG A 84 -10.60 22.90 3.42
CA ARG A 84 -11.04 21.73 4.19
C ARG A 84 -11.49 20.57 3.30
N ASP A 85 -12.12 20.87 2.16
CA ASP A 85 -12.60 19.83 1.25
C ASP A 85 -11.41 19.17 0.56
N ALA A 86 -10.43 19.97 0.11
CA ALA A 86 -9.15 19.46 -0.40
C ALA A 86 -8.40 18.62 0.66
N PHE A 87 -8.35 19.09 1.90
CA PHE A 87 -7.72 18.40 3.02
C PHE A 87 -8.38 17.04 3.30
N LEU A 88 -9.71 17.01 3.39
CA LEU A 88 -10.46 15.78 3.60
C LEU A 88 -10.22 14.77 2.49
N ILE A 89 -10.24 15.21 1.23
CA ILE A 89 -9.93 14.36 0.07
C ILE A 89 -8.52 13.76 0.19
N GLY A 90 -7.50 14.59 0.45
CA GLY A 90 -6.11 14.12 0.54
C GLY A 90 -5.81 13.18 1.72
N VAL A 91 -6.55 13.31 2.83
CA VAL A 91 -6.32 12.49 4.05
C VAL A 91 -7.18 11.23 4.09
N ALA A 92 -8.32 11.21 3.39
CA ALA A 92 -9.26 10.10 3.42
C ALA A 92 -8.66 8.73 3.06
N PRO A 93 -7.83 8.58 2.01
CA PRO A 93 -7.23 7.28 1.68
C PRO A 93 -6.40 6.70 2.81
N PHE A 94 -5.62 7.53 3.49
CA PHE A 94 -4.85 7.10 4.65
C PHE A 94 -5.74 6.55 5.75
N LEU A 95 -6.78 7.28 6.13
CA LEU A 95 -7.67 6.85 7.21
C LEU A 95 -8.45 5.58 6.83
N VAL A 96 -9.01 5.54 5.62
CA VAL A 96 -9.83 4.40 5.17
C VAL A 96 -8.98 3.15 5.00
N ASN A 97 -7.80 3.24 4.37
CA ASN A 97 -6.89 2.11 4.23
C ASN A 97 -6.38 1.64 5.59
N THR A 98 -6.05 2.54 6.51
CA THR A 98 -5.64 2.18 7.87
C THR A 98 -6.71 1.36 8.57
N VAL A 99 -7.96 1.82 8.55
CA VAL A 99 -9.08 1.12 9.20
C VAL A 99 -9.34 -0.23 8.54
N ALA A 100 -9.37 -0.28 7.20
CA ALA A 100 -9.60 -1.53 6.47
C ALA A 100 -8.47 -2.55 6.66
N ALA A 101 -7.21 -2.09 6.64
CA ALA A 101 -6.05 -2.92 6.91
C ALA A 101 -6.06 -3.45 8.34
N LEU A 102 -6.31 -2.58 9.33
CA LEU A 102 -6.38 -2.99 10.73
C LEU A 102 -7.52 -4.00 10.97
N ALA A 103 -8.69 -3.79 10.36
CA ALA A 103 -9.81 -4.73 10.46
C ALA A 103 -9.46 -6.11 9.86
N ALA A 104 -8.81 -6.14 8.69
CA ALA A 104 -8.35 -7.39 8.08
C ALA A 104 -7.25 -8.07 8.92
N CYS A 105 -6.30 -7.31 9.46
CA CYS A 105 -5.26 -7.79 10.35
C CYS A 105 -5.83 -8.34 11.67
N LEU A 106 -6.84 -7.69 12.26
CA LEU A 106 -7.54 -8.17 13.46
C LEU A 106 -8.27 -9.47 13.17
N ALA A 107 -9.05 -9.54 12.09
CA ALA A 107 -9.73 -10.76 11.69
C ALA A 107 -8.74 -11.91 11.44
N PHE A 108 -7.60 -11.63 10.82
CA PHE A 108 -6.51 -12.60 10.65
C PHE A 108 -5.93 -13.04 12.00
N ALA A 109 -5.60 -12.09 12.88
CA ALA A 109 -4.99 -12.37 14.18
C ALA A 109 -5.91 -13.22 15.06
N GLU A 110 -7.20 -12.88 15.17
CA GLU A 110 -8.21 -13.64 15.91
C GLU A 110 -8.37 -15.07 15.37
N LEU A 111 -8.37 -15.23 14.04
CA LEU A 111 -8.46 -16.53 13.41
C LEU A 111 -7.21 -17.38 13.69
N ALA A 112 -6.03 -16.76 13.65
CA ALA A 112 -4.74 -17.40 13.90
C ALA A 112 -4.53 -17.77 15.38
N THR A 113 -4.99 -16.94 16.32
CA THR A 113 -4.91 -17.22 17.76
C THR A 113 -5.97 -18.21 18.20
N GLY A 114 -7.21 -18.07 17.72
CA GLY A 114 -8.33 -18.95 18.05
C GLY A 114 -8.16 -20.40 17.59
N THR A 115 -7.26 -20.66 16.64
CA THR A 115 -6.92 -22.01 16.17
C THR A 115 -5.78 -22.67 16.94
N GLY A 116 -5.10 -21.95 17.84
CA GLY A 116 -3.89 -22.42 18.50
C GLY A 116 -2.66 -22.48 17.59
N VAL A 117 -2.81 -22.13 16.30
CA VAL A 117 -1.71 -22.05 15.31
C VAL A 117 -0.73 -20.97 15.70
N VAL A 118 -1.21 -19.90 16.34
CA VAL A 118 -0.39 -18.81 16.84
C VAL A 118 -0.72 -18.65 18.32
N SER A 119 0.12 -19.21 19.18
CA SER A 119 0.05 -18.87 20.61
C SER A 119 0.70 -17.51 20.83
N PRO A 120 0.05 -16.55 21.52
CA PRO A 120 0.67 -15.28 21.89
C PRO A 120 1.87 -15.54 22.79
N THR A 121 3.08 -15.48 22.26
CA THR A 121 4.30 -15.46 23.06
C THR A 121 4.57 -14.01 23.41
N GLY A 122 4.63 -13.66 24.69
CA GLY A 122 4.79 -12.28 25.18
C GLY A 122 6.03 -11.56 24.62
N GLY A 123 5.93 -11.07 23.38
CA GLY A 123 6.99 -10.40 22.62
C GLY A 123 7.81 -11.28 21.65
N GLY A 124 7.41 -12.54 21.36
CA GLY A 124 8.14 -13.44 20.46
C GLY A 124 7.46 -13.70 19.11
N PHE A 125 8.19 -14.31 18.15
CA PHE A 125 7.56 -14.86 16.95
C PHE A 125 6.64 -16.03 17.34
N PRO A 126 5.42 -16.12 16.78
CA PRO A 126 4.49 -17.18 17.12
C PRO A 126 4.96 -18.54 16.60
N ALA A 127 4.86 -19.58 17.43
CA ALA A 127 5.12 -20.96 17.01
C ALA A 127 3.93 -21.48 16.20
N ILE A 128 4.17 -21.94 14.96
CA ILE A 128 3.15 -22.40 14.00
C ILE A 128 2.98 -23.91 14.11
N ASP A 129 1.78 -24.39 14.48
CA ASP A 129 1.38 -25.81 14.36
C ASP A 129 0.39 -26.00 13.19
N PRO A 130 0.86 -26.40 12.00
CA PRO A 130 0.01 -26.54 10.81
C PRO A 130 -0.83 -27.82 10.81
N ALA A 131 -0.62 -28.77 11.73
CA ALA A 131 -1.31 -30.07 11.70
C ALA A 131 -2.79 -30.00 12.16
N GLY A 132 -3.19 -28.90 12.79
CA GLY A 132 -4.55 -28.69 13.34
C GLY A 132 -5.50 -27.87 12.45
N VAL A 133 -5.09 -27.40 11.27
CA VAL A 133 -5.83 -26.39 10.49
C VAL A 133 -6.40 -26.98 9.20
N SER A 134 -7.69 -26.73 8.94
CA SER A 134 -8.29 -27.13 7.66
C SER A 134 -7.74 -26.29 6.50
N ARG A 135 -7.77 -26.83 5.28
CA ARG A 135 -7.29 -26.13 4.08
C ARG A 135 -8.04 -24.82 3.84
N GLU A 136 -9.35 -24.81 4.08
CA GLU A 136 -10.24 -23.66 3.92
C GLU A 136 -9.83 -22.54 4.88
N MET A 137 -9.47 -22.91 6.09
CA MET A 137 -9.04 -21.99 7.13
C MET A 137 -7.66 -21.39 6.81
N LEU A 138 -6.72 -22.20 6.30
CA LEU A 138 -5.43 -21.69 5.79
C LEU A 138 -5.61 -20.69 4.64
N ILE A 139 -6.53 -20.97 3.70
CA ILE A 139 -6.84 -20.04 2.61
C ILE A 139 -7.44 -18.74 3.16
N GLY A 140 -8.37 -18.83 4.11
CA GLY A 140 -8.96 -17.66 4.76
C GLY A 140 -7.92 -16.81 5.49
N MET A 141 -7.03 -17.44 6.26
CA MET A 141 -5.92 -16.77 6.93
C MET A 141 -4.98 -16.08 5.94
N ALA A 142 -4.58 -16.78 4.87
CA ALA A 142 -3.73 -16.21 3.84
C ALA A 142 -4.40 -15.03 3.13
N ALA A 143 -5.69 -15.12 2.82
CA ALA A 143 -6.44 -14.05 2.18
C ALA A 143 -6.55 -12.81 3.08
N LEU A 144 -6.87 -12.98 4.38
CA LEU A 144 -6.98 -11.87 5.33
C LEU A 144 -5.63 -11.20 5.59
N GLY A 145 -4.57 -11.99 5.81
CA GLY A 145 -3.22 -11.48 6.01
C GLY A 145 -2.70 -10.74 4.77
N TRP A 146 -2.90 -11.30 3.58
CA TRP A 146 -2.58 -10.64 2.31
C TRP A 146 -3.35 -9.34 2.13
N LEU A 147 -4.67 -9.34 2.38
CA LEU A 147 -5.51 -8.15 2.26
C LEU A 147 -5.06 -7.05 3.24
N GLY A 148 -4.80 -7.40 4.50
CA GLY A 148 -4.32 -6.45 5.52
C GLY A 148 -3.00 -5.80 5.13
N LEU A 149 -2.04 -6.60 4.65
CA LEU A 149 -0.74 -6.10 4.19
C LEU A 149 -0.88 -5.23 2.93
N ALA A 150 -1.59 -5.71 1.91
CA ALA A 150 -1.76 -4.99 0.65
C ALA A 150 -2.46 -3.63 0.85
N VAL A 151 -3.52 -3.59 1.66
CA VAL A 151 -4.24 -2.35 1.98
C VAL A 151 -3.41 -1.43 2.86
N GLY A 152 -2.68 -1.97 3.85
CA GLY A 152 -1.82 -1.20 4.74
C GLY A 152 -0.66 -0.54 4.01
N MET A 153 -0.01 -1.26 3.09
CA MET A 153 1.09 -0.74 2.27
C MET A 153 0.64 0.44 1.40
N GLN A 154 -0.61 0.44 0.94
CA GLN A 154 -1.13 1.51 0.11
C GLN A 154 -1.83 2.62 0.91
N ALA A 155 -1.65 2.71 2.23
CA ALA A 155 -2.34 3.71 3.04
C ALA A 155 -1.81 5.13 2.84
N PHE A 156 -0.50 5.32 2.64
CA PHE A 156 0.08 6.66 2.60
C PHE A 156 -0.41 7.48 1.38
N PRO A 157 -0.77 8.76 1.56
CA PRO A 157 -1.17 9.62 0.44
C PRO A 157 -0.01 9.84 -0.52
N SER A 158 -0.31 9.99 -1.80
CA SER A 158 0.68 10.14 -2.86
C SER A 158 1.33 11.53 -2.89
N THR A 159 2.42 11.67 -3.66
CA THR A 159 3.00 12.99 -3.97
C THR A 159 2.03 13.88 -4.75
N GLY A 160 1.13 13.29 -5.55
CA GLY A 160 0.06 13.99 -6.25
C GLY A 160 -0.91 14.69 -5.28
N ASP A 161 -1.28 14.00 -4.21
CA ASP A 161 -2.17 14.51 -3.16
C ASP A 161 -1.52 15.67 -2.39
N ALA A 162 -0.25 15.51 -2.02
CA ALA A 162 0.53 16.56 -1.36
C ALA A 162 0.64 17.81 -2.25
N ASN A 163 0.92 17.62 -3.55
CA ASN A 163 1.03 18.70 -4.52
C ASN A 163 -0.30 19.45 -4.69
N ALA A 164 -1.43 18.72 -4.75
CA ALA A 164 -2.75 19.33 -4.84
C ALA A 164 -3.07 20.18 -3.59
N LEU A 165 -2.79 19.66 -2.40
CA LEU A 165 -2.96 20.38 -1.13
C LEU A 165 -2.06 21.63 -1.06
N TRP A 166 -0.79 21.50 -1.45
CA TRP A 166 0.16 22.60 -1.46
C TRP A 166 -0.23 23.71 -2.45
N ALA A 167 -0.63 23.34 -3.66
CA ALA A 167 -1.10 24.29 -4.66
C ALA A 167 -2.31 25.07 -4.14
N HIS A 168 -3.25 24.38 -3.49
CA HIS A 168 -4.42 25.01 -2.92
C HIS A 168 -4.08 25.92 -1.73
N ALA A 169 -3.13 25.50 -0.89
CA ALA A 169 -2.64 26.30 0.22
C ALA A 169 -1.97 27.59 -0.24
N ARG A 170 -1.08 27.49 -1.22
CA ARG A 170 -0.39 28.63 -1.83
C ARG A 170 -1.35 29.58 -2.54
N ALA A 171 -2.45 29.10 -3.11
CA ALA A 171 -3.44 29.97 -3.74
C ALA A 171 -4.27 30.78 -2.73
N LYS A 172 -4.53 30.22 -1.54
CA LYS A 172 -5.49 30.80 -0.58
C LYS A 172 -4.90 31.43 0.67
N TRP A 173 -3.62 31.20 1.00
CA TRP A 173 -3.02 31.66 2.27
C TRP A 173 -3.17 33.17 2.52
N ARG A 174 -3.14 34.01 1.47
CA ARG A 174 -3.31 35.47 1.61
C ARG A 174 -4.75 35.89 1.98
N ARG A 175 -5.75 35.08 1.61
CA ARG A 175 -7.17 35.34 1.89
C ARG A 175 -7.66 34.59 3.14
N SER A 176 -7.10 33.42 3.42
CA SER A 176 -7.41 32.59 4.58
C SER A 176 -6.11 31.99 5.13
N PRO A 177 -5.49 32.62 6.14
CA PRO A 177 -4.24 32.13 6.72
C PRO A 177 -4.40 30.83 7.50
N LEU A 178 -5.63 30.44 7.88
CA LEU A 178 -5.93 29.15 8.52
C LEU A 178 -5.46 27.95 7.69
N VAL A 179 -5.31 28.14 6.38
CA VAL A 179 -4.79 27.12 5.47
C VAL A 179 -3.34 26.73 5.80
N LEU A 180 -2.58 27.60 6.47
CA LEU A 180 -1.21 27.30 6.92
C LEU A 180 -1.16 26.23 8.01
N ILE A 181 -2.26 26.00 8.74
CA ILE A 181 -2.35 24.92 9.75
C ILE A 181 -2.22 23.55 9.10
N GLY A 182 -2.58 23.40 7.83
CA GLY A 182 -2.40 22.15 7.10
C GLY A 182 -1.02 21.96 6.49
N VAL A 183 -0.13 22.97 6.52
CA VAL A 183 1.25 22.86 6.00
C VAL A 183 2.07 21.79 6.73
N PRO A 184 2.04 21.67 8.07
CA PRO A 184 2.66 20.55 8.77
C PRO A 184 2.21 19.18 8.25
N VAL A 185 0.91 19.01 7.95
CA VAL A 185 0.38 17.75 7.42
C VAL A 185 0.90 17.50 6.01
N ILE A 186 0.91 18.52 5.14
CA ILE A 186 1.48 18.43 3.79
C ILE A 186 2.96 18.00 3.86
N LEU A 187 3.73 18.59 4.79
CA LEU A 187 5.12 18.22 4.99
C LEU A 187 5.27 16.77 5.45
N VAL A 188 4.43 16.31 6.38
CA VAL A 188 4.41 14.90 6.81
C VAL A 188 4.11 13.98 5.64
N ILE A 189 3.18 14.34 4.75
CA ILE A 189 2.89 13.54 3.54
C ILE A 189 4.12 13.48 2.62
N TYR A 190 4.83 14.60 2.39
CA TYR A 190 6.07 14.57 1.62
C TYR A 190 7.14 13.70 2.26
N VAL A 191 7.33 13.81 3.58
CA VAL A 191 8.28 12.99 4.32
C VAL A 191 7.91 11.51 4.24
N ALA A 192 6.63 11.15 4.40
CA ALA A 192 6.14 9.78 4.28
C ALA A 192 6.39 9.22 2.88
N ASN A 193 6.15 10.00 1.82
CA ASN A 193 6.46 9.59 0.44
C ASN A 193 7.95 9.44 0.16
N VAL A 194 8.82 10.22 0.81
CA VAL A 194 10.27 10.01 0.72
C VAL A 194 10.67 8.76 1.49
N LEU A 195 10.06 8.53 2.65
CA LEU A 195 10.38 7.39 3.50
C LEU A 195 9.81 6.07 2.97
N SER A 196 8.80 6.08 2.10
CA SER A 196 8.35 4.86 1.40
C SER A 196 9.42 4.29 0.47
N TRP A 197 10.38 5.12 -0.01
CA TRP A 197 11.60 4.60 -0.64
C TRP A 197 12.43 3.71 0.30
N LEU A 198 12.36 3.96 1.61
CA LEU A 198 12.92 3.14 2.69
C LEU A 198 11.90 2.15 3.28
N TRP A 199 10.87 1.77 2.52
CA TRP A 199 9.91 0.72 2.88
C TRP A 199 9.03 1.07 4.09
N ALA A 200 8.83 2.37 4.38
CA ALA A 200 8.00 2.82 5.50
C ALA A 200 6.54 2.38 5.41
N ASP A 201 6.02 2.23 4.20
CA ASP A 201 4.72 1.63 3.89
C ASP A 201 4.61 0.18 4.33
N VAL A 202 5.62 -0.64 4.02
CA VAL A 202 5.71 -2.03 4.48
C VAL A 202 5.82 -2.09 6.00
N LEU A 203 6.71 -1.28 6.59
CA LEU A 203 6.87 -1.20 8.05
C LEU A 203 5.58 -0.78 8.74
N TYR A 204 4.83 0.15 8.15
CA TYR A 204 3.54 0.59 8.65
C TYR A 204 2.50 -0.53 8.64
N ALA A 205 2.39 -1.27 7.53
CA ALA A 205 1.49 -2.42 7.43
C ALA A 205 1.85 -3.52 8.44
N ILE A 206 3.14 -3.80 8.64
CA ILE A 206 3.63 -4.73 9.67
C ILE A 206 3.28 -4.22 11.07
N ALA A 207 3.44 -2.92 11.34
CA ALA A 207 3.07 -2.34 12.64
C ALA A 207 1.57 -2.52 12.93
N LEU A 208 0.68 -2.33 11.94
CA LEU A 208 -0.76 -2.61 12.09
C LEU A 208 -1.02 -4.09 12.40
N LEU A 209 -0.30 -5.01 11.75
CA LEU A 209 -0.40 -6.43 12.02
C LEU A 209 0.05 -6.79 13.44
N LEU A 210 1.16 -6.21 13.91
CA LEU A 210 1.65 -6.40 15.28
C LEU A 210 0.67 -5.86 16.32
N VAL A 211 0.08 -4.70 16.07
CA VAL A 211 -1.01 -4.14 16.90
C VAL A 211 -2.20 -5.11 16.92
N ALA A 212 -2.58 -5.67 15.78
CA ALA A 212 -3.69 -6.63 15.73
C ALA A 212 -3.43 -7.89 16.58
N PHE A 213 -2.23 -8.46 16.52
CA PHE A 213 -1.85 -9.59 17.39
C PHE A 213 -1.76 -9.21 18.87
N ALA A 214 -1.30 -8.00 19.18
CA ALA A 214 -1.28 -7.51 20.55
C ALA A 214 -2.69 -7.39 21.13
N VAL A 215 -3.67 -6.99 20.32
CA VAL A 215 -5.09 -6.91 20.72
C VAL A 215 -5.73 -8.30 20.81
N ALA A 216 -5.57 -9.16 19.81
CA ALA A 216 -6.14 -10.51 19.80
C ALA A 216 -5.58 -11.42 20.91
N GLY A 217 -4.35 -11.17 21.36
CA GLY A 217 -3.71 -11.89 22.46
C GLY A 217 -4.14 -11.42 23.85
N THR A 218 -4.89 -10.32 23.96
CA THR A 218 -5.46 -9.87 25.23
C THR A 218 -6.88 -10.40 25.39
N PRO A 219 -7.23 -11.08 26.50
CA PRO A 219 -8.63 -11.31 26.80
C PRO A 219 -9.29 -9.94 26.94
N LEU A 220 -10.18 -9.60 26.02
CA LEU A 220 -11.09 -8.48 26.19
C LEU A 220 -11.85 -8.75 27.51
N LEU A 221 -11.72 -7.82 28.46
CA LEU A 221 -12.29 -7.87 29.82
C LEU A 221 -13.61 -8.64 29.95
#